data_AF-A0A2V6Y050-F1
#
_entry.id   AF-A0A2V6Y050-F1
#
_cell.length_a   1.000
_cell.length_b   1.000
_cell.length_c   1.000
_cell.angle_alpha   90.00
_cell.angle_beta   90.00
_cell.angle_gamma   90.00
#
_symmetry.space_group_name_H-M   'P 1'
#
loop_
_entity.id
_entity.type
_entity.pdbx_description
1 polymer ?
#
loop_
_entity_poly.entity_id
_entity_poly.type
_entity_poly.pdbx_seq_one_letter_code
_entity_poly.pdbx_strand_id
1 'polypeptide(L)'
;RDDVLERFRRGDIRTLVSARVLNEGLDVPDADIAVIVGGALGEREHVQRVGRLLRPSEGKRAVVYELVTRNTIEVGQARRRRQGLVVRRSAQL
;
A
#
# COMPACT_ATOMS: atom_id res chain seq x y z
N ARG A 1 -3.24 -15.47 -13.10
CA ARG A 1 -3.29 -14.41 -12.05
C ARG A 1 -3.38 -15.06 -10.68
N ASP A 2 -4.37 -15.93 -10.47
CA ASP A 2 -4.61 -16.54 -9.16
C ASP A 2 -3.46 -17.45 -8.71
N ASP A 3 -2.83 -18.21 -9.63
CA ASP A 3 -1.61 -18.98 -9.34
C ASP A 3 -0.47 -18.12 -8.79
N VAL A 4 -0.26 -16.92 -9.34
CA VAL A 4 0.80 -16.00 -8.88
C VAL A 4 0.50 -15.46 -7.48
N LEU A 5 -0.78 -15.17 -7.18
CA LEU A 5 -1.21 -14.74 -5.85
C LEU A 5 -1.08 -15.88 -4.83
N GLU A 6 -1.38 -17.11 -5.22
CA GLU A 6 -1.24 -18.28 -4.36
C GLU A 6 0.22 -18.59 -4.05
N ARG A 7 1.09 -18.53 -5.07
CA ARG A 7 2.54 -18.68 -4.90
C ARG A 7 3.13 -17.57 -4.03
N PHE A 8 2.60 -16.35 -4.10
CA PHE A 8 3.00 -15.27 -3.19
C PHE A 8 2.51 -15.52 -1.76
N ARG A 9 1.25 -15.94 -1.58
CA ARG A 9 0.67 -16.30 -0.27
C ARG A 9 1.44 -17.43 0.42
N ARG A 10 1.92 -18.40 -0.35
CA ARG A 10 2.77 -19.52 0.13
C ARG A 10 4.23 -19.15 0.34
N GLY A 11 4.68 -17.97 -0.10
CA GLY A 11 6.05 -17.51 0.01
C GLY A 11 7.00 -18.02 -1.09
N ASP A 12 6.51 -18.79 -2.06
CA ASP A 12 7.29 -19.26 -3.22
C ASP A 12 7.75 -18.08 -4.09
N ILE A 13 6.98 -16.99 -4.08
CA ILE A 13 7.33 -15.70 -4.66
C ILE A 13 7.30 -14.66 -3.53
N ARG A 14 8.34 -13.84 -3.42
CA ARG A 14 8.47 -12.84 -2.35
C ARG A 14 8.07 -11.42 -2.76
N THR A 15 7.75 -11.21 -4.04
CA THR A 15 7.46 -9.87 -4.56
C THR A 15 6.42 -9.93 -5.68
N LEU A 16 5.39 -9.09 -5.57
CA LEU A 16 4.41 -8.84 -6.61
C LEU A 16 4.59 -7.41 -7.13
N VAL A 17 4.57 -7.26 -8.45
CA VAL A 17 4.63 -5.96 -9.12
C VAL A 17 3.40 -5.82 -9.98
N SER A 18 2.71 -4.68 -9.88
CA SER A 18 1.52 -4.37 -10.69
C SER A 18 1.54 -2.92 -11.14
N ALA A 19 1.36 -2.69 -12.45
CA ALA A 19 1.43 -1.36 -13.07
C ALA A 19 0.15 -0.54 -12.87
N ARG A 20 -1.01 -1.21 -12.88
CA ARG A 20 -2.22 -0.67 -12.27
C ARG A 20 -2.22 -1.20 -10.86
N VAL A 21 -2.24 -0.29 -9.90
CA VAL A 21 -2.60 -0.61 -8.52
C VAL A 21 -3.71 -1.63 -8.57
N LEU A 22 -3.44 -2.81 -8.02
CA LEU A 22 -4.35 -3.94 -7.92
C LEU A 22 -5.78 -3.39 -7.79
N ASN A 23 -6.53 -3.41 -8.90
CA ASN A 23 -7.73 -2.59 -9.10
C ASN A 23 -8.76 -2.86 -7.99
N GLU A 24 -9.73 -1.96 -7.83
CA GLU A 24 -10.91 -2.18 -6.99
C GLU A 24 -11.49 -3.58 -7.24
N GLY A 25 -11.41 -4.46 -6.23
CA GLY A 25 -11.86 -5.85 -6.32
C GLY A 25 -10.76 -6.92 -6.28
N LEU A 26 -9.47 -6.56 -6.22
CA LEU A 26 -8.38 -7.52 -6.05
C LEU A 26 -8.02 -7.69 -4.56
N ASP A 27 -8.22 -8.90 -4.03
CA ASP A 27 -7.76 -9.28 -2.69
C ASP A 27 -6.26 -9.59 -2.75
N VAL A 28 -5.46 -8.60 -2.38
CA VAL A 28 -4.00 -8.75 -2.34
C VAL A 28 -3.64 -9.58 -1.12
N PRO A 29 -2.84 -10.65 -1.27
CA PRO A 29 -2.38 -11.41 -0.13
C PRO A 29 -1.62 -10.50 0.84
N ASP A 30 -1.65 -10.89 2.10
CA ASP A 30 -1.06 -10.09 3.16
C ASP A 30 0.45 -9.88 2.94
N ALA A 31 0.91 -8.63 2.98
CA ALA A 31 2.29 -8.26 2.77
C ALA A 31 2.84 -7.48 3.97
N ASP A 32 4.13 -7.64 4.27
CA ASP A 32 4.82 -6.86 5.29
C ASP A 32 5.27 -5.48 4.78
N ILE A 33 5.59 -5.40 3.49
CA ILE A 33 6.16 -4.22 2.86
C ILE A 33 5.37 -3.87 1.60
N ALA A 34 4.94 -2.62 1.49
CA ALA A 34 4.34 -2.07 0.29
C ALA A 34 5.23 -0.95 -0.28
N VAL A 35 5.58 -1.06 -1.56
CA VAL A 35 6.28 0.02 -2.29
C VAL A 35 5.31 0.61 -3.31
N ILE A 36 5.06 1.90 -3.17
CA ILE A 36 4.15 2.67 -4.03
C ILE A 36 5.00 3.59 -4.90
N VAL A 37 4.85 3.44 -6.21
CA VAL A 37 5.57 4.25 -7.20
C VAL A 37 4.55 5.00 -8.05
N GLY A 38 4.52 6.32 -7.89
CA GLY A 38 3.57 7.17 -8.61
C GLY A 38 2.10 6.90 -8.27
N GLY A 39 1.25 7.89 -8.51
CA GLY A 39 -0.19 7.71 -8.37
C GLY A 39 -0.95 9.00 -8.11
N ALA A 40 -1.95 9.24 -8.96
CA ALA A 40 -2.92 10.32 -8.83
C ALA A 40 -4.08 9.97 -7.88
N LEU A 41 -3.96 8.89 -7.09
CA LEU A 41 -5.02 8.50 -6.18
C LEU A 41 -5.24 9.60 -5.14
N GLY A 42 -6.52 9.91 -4.91
CA GLY A 42 -6.91 10.82 -3.85
C GLY A 42 -6.49 10.29 -2.47
N GLU A 43 -6.48 11.15 -1.46
CA GLU A 43 -6.08 10.80 -0.09
C GLU A 43 -6.85 9.58 0.46
N ARG A 44 -8.18 9.59 0.32
CA ARG A 44 -9.05 8.50 0.83
C ARG A 44 -8.75 7.16 0.16
N GLU A 45 -8.60 7.16 -1.15
CA GLU A 45 -8.30 5.96 -1.94
C GLU A 45 -6.92 5.40 -1.58
N HIS A 46 -5.93 6.26 -1.39
CA HIS A 46 -4.60 5.84 -0.94
C HIS A 46 -4.64 5.17 0.44
N VAL A 47 -5.35 5.75 1.41
CA VAL A 47 -5.49 5.17 2.75
C VAL A 47 -6.17 3.81 2.69
N GLN A 48 -7.24 3.66 1.91
CA GLN A 48 -7.93 2.39 1.74
C GLN A 48 -7.04 1.34 1.08
N ARG A 49 -6.28 1.72 0.05
CA ARG A 49 -5.31 0.84 -0.61
C ARG A 49 -4.25 0.33 0.36
N VAL A 50 -3.63 1.22 1.15
CA VAL A 50 -2.63 0.84 2.15
C VAL A 50 -3.23 -0.15 3.16
N GLY A 51 -4.45 0.11 3.65
CA GLY A 51 -5.14 -0.78 4.58
C GLY A 51 -5.42 -2.18 4.02
N ARG A 52 -5.66 -2.32 2.71
CA ARG A 52 -5.86 -3.62 2.05
C ARG A 52 -4.56 -4.42 1.90
N LEU A 53 -3.43 -3.74 1.69
CA LEU A 53 -2.13 -4.38 1.44
C LEU A 53 -1.46 -4.91 2.70
N LEU A 54 -1.60 -4.18 3.81
CA LEU A 54 -0.74 -4.31 4.98
C LEU A 54 -1.47 -4.85 6.21
N ARG A 55 -2.57 -5.60 6.01
CA ARG A 55 -3.54 -6.04 7.05
C ARG A 55 -2.83 -6.22 8.42
N PRO A 56 -3.16 -5.39 9.43
CA PRO A 56 -2.48 -5.47 10.73
C PRO A 56 -2.69 -6.82 11.38
N SER A 57 -1.64 -7.37 11.98
CA SER A 57 -1.70 -8.57 12.82
C SER A 57 -0.71 -8.43 13.98
N GLU A 58 -0.97 -9.16 15.06
CA GLU A 58 -0.13 -9.09 16.27
C GLU A 58 1.32 -9.50 15.95
N GLY A 59 2.28 -8.71 16.43
CA GLY A 59 3.71 -8.94 16.16
C GLY A 59 4.18 -8.57 14.75
N LYS A 60 3.28 -8.22 13.83
CA LYS A 60 3.63 -7.84 12.45
C LYS A 60 3.97 -6.36 12.34
N ARG A 61 5.13 -6.07 11.73
CA ARG A 61 5.53 -4.70 11.39
C ARG A 61 5.27 -4.42 9.92
N ALA A 62 4.21 -3.68 9.65
CA ALA A 62 3.88 -3.27 8.30
C ALA A 62 4.55 -1.94 7.91
N VAL A 63 5.17 -1.88 6.73
CA VAL A 63 5.91 -0.71 6.26
C VAL A 63 5.44 -0.30 4.86
N VAL A 64 5.14 0.99 4.69
CA VAL A 64 4.86 1.61 3.39
C VAL A 64 6.02 2.50 2.98
N TYR A 65 6.57 2.23 1.80
CA TYR A 65 7.44 3.15 1.09
C TYR A 65 6.67 3.82 -0.04
N GLU A 66 6.76 5.14 -0.12
CA GLU A 66 6.23 5.92 -1.23
C GLU A 66 7.40 6.62 -1.93
N LEU A 67 7.59 6.30 -3.22
CA LEU A 67 8.59 6.99 -4.03
C LEU A 67 8.02 8.33 -4.49
N VAL A 68 8.75 9.40 -4.20
CA VAL A 68 8.37 10.77 -4.48
C VAL A 68 9.49 11.47 -5.23
N THR A 69 9.17 11.98 -6.41
CA THR A 69 10.09 12.75 -7.22
C THR A 69 10.19 14.17 -6.66
N ARG A 70 11.39 14.59 -6.25
CA ARG A 70 11.65 15.93 -5.73
C ARG A 70 11.33 16.99 -6.77
N ASN A 71 10.97 18.19 -6.31
CA ASN A 71 10.65 19.35 -7.16
C ASN A 71 9.50 19.11 -8.15
N THR A 72 8.57 18.21 -7.81
CA THR A 72 7.33 17.98 -8.55
C THR A 72 6.12 18.13 -7.64
N ILE A 73 4.92 18.14 -8.24
CA ILE A 73 3.65 18.12 -7.50
C ILE A 73 3.50 16.91 -6.57
N GLU A 74 4.25 15.82 -6.80
CA GLU A 74 4.20 14.61 -5.97
C GLU A 74 4.56 14.88 -4.51
N VAL A 75 5.42 15.86 -4.23
CA VAL A 75 5.80 16.24 -2.86
C VAL A 75 4.58 16.72 -2.07
N GLY A 76 3.76 17.59 -2.68
CA GLY A 76 2.54 18.09 -2.06
C GLY A 76 1.49 16.98 -1.89
N GLN A 77 1.36 16.10 -2.88
CA GLN A 77 0.42 14.97 -2.81
C GLN A 77 0.82 13.96 -1.72
N ALA A 78 2.10 13.58 -1.64
CA ALA A 78 2.61 12.65 -0.63
C ALA A 78 2.42 13.18 0.80
N ARG A 79 2.63 14.49 1.02
CA ARG A 79 2.36 15.13 2.32
C ARG A 79 0.91 14.97 2.76
N ARG A 80 -0.05 15.24 1.86
CA ARG A 80 -1.48 15.07 2.15
C ARG A 80 -1.84 13.61 2.45
N ARG A 81 -1.35 12.67 1.64
CA ARG A 81 -1.58 11.23 1.86
C ARG A 81 -1.01 10.72 3.18
N ARG A 82 0.18 11.19 3.57
CA ARG A 82 0.80 10.87 4.85
C ARG A 82 -0.04 11.38 6.03
N GLN A 83 -0.62 12.58 5.94
CA GLN A 83 -1.51 13.11 6.98
C GLN A 83 -2.73 12.21 7.17
N GLY A 84 -3.40 11.80 6.09
CA GLY A 84 -4.54 10.89 6.15
C GLY A 84 -4.25 9.52 6.79
N LEU A 85 -3.04 8.99 6.60
CA LEU A 85 -2.59 7.74 7.25
C LEU A 85 -2.35 7.90 8.76
N VAL A 86 -1.78 9.04 9.18
CA VAL A 86 -1.48 9.31 10.61
C VAL A 86 -2.77 9.47 11.42
N VAL A 87 -3.76 10.18 10.89
CA VAL A 87 -5.05 10.41 11.57
C VAL A 87 -5.75 9.10 11.95
N ARG A 88 -5.66 8.07 11.09
CA ARG A 88 -6.27 6.76 11.38
C ARG A 88 -5.53 5.95 12.44
N ARG A 89 -4.21 6.09 12.56
CA ARG A 89 -3.45 5.40 13.62
C ARG A 89 -3.91 5.83 15.02
N SER A 90 -4.35 7.07 15.17
CA SER A 90 -4.89 7.60 16.42
C SER A 90 -6.33 7.19 16.71
N ALA A 91 -7.07 6.69 15.72
CA ALA A 91 -8.46 6.24 15.86
C ALA A 91 -8.58 4.71 16.05
N GLN A 92 -7.47 3.98 15.93
CA GLN A 92 -7.36 2.53 16.19
C GLN A 92 -6.62 2.22 17.51
N LEU A 93 -6.22 3.25 18.25
CA LEU A 93 -5.76 3.20 19.64
C LEU A 93 -6.88 3.76 20.54
#